data_AF-A0A6C0HM48-F1
#
_entry.id   AF-A0A6C0HM48-F1
#
_cell.length_a   1.000
_cell.length_b   1.000
_cell.length_c   1.000
_cell.angle_alpha   90.00
_cell.angle_beta   90.00
_cell.angle_gamma   90.00
#
_symmetry.space_group_name_H-M   'P 1'
#
loop_
_entity.id
_entity.type
_entity.pdbx_description
1 polymer ?
#
loop_
_entity_poly.entity_id
_entity_poly.type
_entity_poly.pdbx_seq_one_letter_code
_entity_poly.pdbx_strand_id
1 'polypeptide(L)'
;MSLSKDENNSYFIDNLNTIANIKAGNKLYIDTTITPNMIKIDDSFMLQGIWRYYNNISRKDAIYILNKIYSDIEMYINTLVIKDKERMKRNNTNIKISNALSTLIILFTSKISYSIAGIEQLQITYANDVDTCEELNKIKRKGTLICESFSYMI
;
A
#
# COMPACT_ATOMS: atom_id res chain seq x y z
N MET A 1 -9.02 -15.17 9.40
CA MET A 1 -10.37 -14.84 8.91
C MET A 1 -10.18 -14.15 7.57
N SER A 2 -10.59 -14.77 6.46
CA SER A 2 -10.39 -14.18 5.12
C SER A 2 -11.43 -13.08 4.88
N LEU A 3 -10.99 -11.84 4.69
CA LEU A 3 -11.85 -10.72 4.33
C LEU A 3 -12.56 -10.99 2.99
N SER A 4 -13.77 -10.47 2.83
CA SER A 4 -14.49 -10.49 1.56
C SER A 4 -13.74 -9.67 0.49
N LYS A 5 -14.07 -9.84 -0.80
CA LYS A 5 -13.39 -9.11 -1.89
C LYS A 5 -13.49 -7.59 -1.72
N ASP A 6 -14.65 -7.11 -1.28
CA ASP A 6 -14.90 -5.67 -1.07
C ASP A 6 -14.19 -5.15 0.20
N GLU A 7 -14.12 -5.97 1.24
CA GLU A 7 -13.35 -5.66 2.46
C GLU A 7 -11.83 -5.58 2.19
N ASN A 8 -11.28 -6.47 1.36
CA ASN A 8 -9.87 -6.41 0.95
C ASN A 8 -9.59 -5.15 0.11
N ASN A 9 -10.48 -4.81 -0.81
CA ASN A 9 -10.35 -3.61 -1.64
C ASN A 9 -10.34 -2.34 -0.76
N SER A 10 -11.30 -2.22 0.17
CA SER A 10 -11.36 -1.08 1.09
C SER A 10 -10.10 -0.99 1.93
N TYR A 11 -9.69 -2.10 2.55
CA TYR A 11 -8.49 -2.14 3.39
C TYR A 11 -7.24 -1.61 2.67
N PHE A 12 -6.98 -2.07 1.44
CA PHE A 12 -5.81 -1.59 0.70
C PHE A 12 -5.95 -0.15 0.24
N ILE A 13 -7.12 0.26 -0.24
CA ILE A 13 -7.37 1.63 -0.70
C ILE A 13 -7.23 2.61 0.46
N ASP A 14 -7.74 2.27 1.65
CA ASP A 14 -7.68 3.12 2.83
C ASP A 14 -6.24 3.30 3.32
N ASN A 15 -5.44 2.23 3.28
CA ASN A 15 -4.01 2.31 3.57
C ASN A 15 -3.29 3.21 2.55
N LEU A 16 -3.50 3.00 1.25
CA LEU A 16 -2.89 3.82 0.20
C LEU A 16 -3.28 5.30 0.31
N ASN A 17 -4.55 5.59 0.62
CA ASN A 17 -5.03 6.94 0.87
C ASN A 17 -4.33 7.56 2.09
N THR A 18 -4.15 6.79 3.17
CA THR A 18 -3.45 7.28 4.36
C THR A 18 -1.99 7.57 4.04
N ILE A 19 -1.31 6.68 3.33
CA ILE A 19 0.08 6.88 2.91
C ILE A 19 0.20 8.13 2.01
N ALA A 20 -0.71 8.33 1.06
CA ALA A 20 -0.69 9.48 0.15
C ALA A 20 -0.81 10.83 0.87
N ASN A 21 -1.37 10.85 2.08
CA ASN A 21 -1.55 12.08 2.87
C ASN A 21 -0.39 12.40 3.81
N ILE A 22 0.68 11.59 3.82
CA ILE A 22 1.88 11.86 4.62
C ILE A 22 2.52 13.17 4.14
N LYS A 23 2.87 14.04 5.09
CA LYS A 23 3.58 15.31 4.87
C LYS A 23 4.94 15.29 5.57
N ALA A 24 5.86 16.14 5.13
CA ALA A 24 7.13 16.33 5.82
C ALA A 24 6.91 16.67 7.31
N GLY A 25 7.67 16.04 8.19
CA GLY A 25 7.52 16.10 9.64
C GLY A 25 6.58 15.04 10.23
N ASN A 26 5.72 14.40 9.43
CA ASN A 26 4.90 13.29 9.89
C ASN A 26 5.73 12.03 10.13
N LYS A 27 5.36 11.28 11.17
CA LYS A 27 5.85 9.94 11.44
C LYS A 27 4.72 8.93 11.23
N LEU A 28 5.05 7.65 11.19
CA LEU A 28 4.07 6.57 11.08
C LEU A 28 3.96 5.77 12.37
N TYR A 29 2.78 5.23 12.61
CA TYR A 29 2.52 4.12 13.52
C TYR A 29 1.52 3.14 12.89
N ILE A 30 1.45 1.94 13.45
CA ILE A 30 0.50 0.92 13.03
C ILE A 30 -0.61 0.87 14.08
N ASP A 31 -1.85 1.00 13.63
CA ASP A 31 -2.99 0.63 14.46
C ASP A 31 -3.03 -0.90 14.55
N THR A 32 -2.78 -1.42 15.74
CA THR A 32 -2.85 -2.86 16.04
C THR A 32 -4.07 -3.20 16.88
N THR A 33 -4.87 -2.20 17.27
CA THR A 33 -5.94 -2.34 18.28
C THR A 33 -7.32 -2.37 17.65
N ILE A 34 -7.57 -1.57 16.60
CA ILE A 34 -8.88 -1.46 15.95
C ILE A 34 -8.90 -2.23 14.63
N THR A 35 -7.95 -1.93 13.75
CA THR A 35 -7.80 -2.61 12.45
C THR A 35 -6.35 -3.04 12.27
N PRO A 36 -6.03 -4.34 12.42
CA PRO A 36 -4.66 -4.81 12.39
C PRO A 36 -3.93 -4.37 11.12
N ASN A 37 -2.73 -3.80 11.29
CA ASN A 37 -1.85 -3.37 10.19
C ASN A 37 -2.34 -2.14 9.40
N MET A 38 -3.28 -1.37 9.94
CA MET A 38 -3.66 -0.10 9.33
C MET A 38 -2.59 0.96 9.63
N ILE A 39 -2.04 1.55 8.58
CA ILE A 39 -1.08 2.65 8.73
C ILE A 39 -1.84 3.90 9.21
N LYS A 40 -1.24 4.60 10.16
CA LYS A 40 -1.72 5.90 10.65
C LYS A 40 -0.60 6.92 10.65
N ILE A 41 -1.00 8.17 10.40
CA ILE A 41 -0.12 9.33 10.45
C ILE A 41 -0.04 9.83 11.91
N ASP A 42 1.18 10.03 12.37
CA ASP A 42 1.52 10.68 13.63
C ASP A 42 1.99 12.11 13.33
N ASP A 43 1.09 13.08 13.55
CA ASP A 43 1.34 14.48 13.23
C ASP A 43 2.50 15.07 14.05
N SER A 44 3.14 16.11 13.51
CA SER A 44 4.27 16.77 14.16
C SER A 44 3.80 17.70 15.29
N PHE A 45 3.48 17.13 16.46
CA PHE A 45 3.14 17.86 17.69
C PHE A 45 3.95 17.34 18.90
N MET A 46 3.84 17.99 20.07
CA MET A 46 4.68 17.73 21.25
C MET A 46 4.68 16.27 21.74
N LEU A 47 3.66 15.48 21.40
CA LEU A 47 3.49 14.09 21.83
C LEU A 47 3.65 13.08 20.68
N GLN A 48 4.27 13.50 19.58
CA GLN A 48 4.55 12.62 18.45
C GLN A 48 5.42 11.44 18.89
N GLY A 49 4.95 10.22 18.62
CA GLY A 49 5.62 8.96 18.94
C GLY A 49 5.09 8.26 20.19
N ILE A 50 4.24 8.91 21.00
CA ILE A 50 3.63 8.28 22.18
C ILE A 50 2.79 7.07 21.78
N TRP A 51 2.06 7.16 20.67
CA TRP A 51 1.25 6.04 20.17
C TRP A 51 2.09 4.81 19.83
N ARG A 52 3.26 4.99 19.20
CA ARG A 52 4.19 3.88 18.96
C ARG A 52 4.74 3.30 20.25
N TYR A 53 5.10 4.16 21.20
CA TYR A 53 5.64 3.73 22.49
C TYR A 53 4.61 2.90 23.26
N TYR A 54 3.36 3.38 23.35
CA TYR A 54 2.27 2.69 24.03
C TYR A 54 1.97 1.31 23.43
N ASN A 55 2.03 1.19 22.10
CA ASN A 55 1.77 -0.06 21.39
C ASN A 55 3.03 -0.92 21.16
N ASN A 56 4.18 -0.51 21.70
CA ASN A 56 5.48 -1.17 21.51
C ASN A 56 5.83 -1.46 20.03
N ILE A 57 5.48 -0.53 19.14
CA ILE A 57 5.74 -0.62 17.70
C ILE A 57 7.00 0.15 17.37
N SER A 58 8.03 -0.54 16.86
CA SER A 58 9.23 0.14 16.41
C SER A 58 8.98 0.84 15.06
N ARG A 59 9.83 1.83 14.74
CA ARG A 59 9.85 2.44 13.41
C ARG A 59 10.05 1.38 12.32
N LYS A 60 10.96 0.43 12.57
CA LYS A 60 11.27 -0.66 11.62
C LYS A 60 10.04 -1.51 11.31
N ASP A 61 9.21 -1.79 12.31
CA ASP A 61 7.96 -2.53 12.11
C ASP A 61 6.97 -1.75 11.24
N ALA A 62 6.83 -0.44 11.46
CA ALA A 62 5.99 0.43 10.63
C ALA A 62 6.45 0.46 9.17
N ILE A 63 7.75 0.57 8.92
CA ILE A 63 8.33 0.52 7.57
C ILE A 63 8.17 -0.87 6.95
N TYR A 64 8.31 -1.94 7.73
CA TYR A 64 8.08 -3.30 7.26
C TYR A 64 6.64 -3.52 6.82
N ILE A 65 5.64 -3.10 7.63
CA ILE A 65 4.23 -3.21 7.27
C ILE A 65 3.90 -2.39 6.03
N LEU A 66 4.50 -1.21 5.89
CA LEU A 66 4.38 -0.41 4.68
C LEU A 66 4.84 -1.19 3.44
N ASN A 67 6.04 -1.78 3.46
CA ASN A 67 6.52 -2.61 2.35
C ASN A 67 5.60 -3.83 2.10
N LYS A 68 5.11 -4.44 3.18
CA LYS A 68 4.21 -5.58 3.11
C LYS A 68 2.90 -5.22 2.39
N ILE A 69 2.32 -4.05 2.63
CA ILE A 69 1.10 -3.60 1.95
C ILE A 69 1.26 -3.58 0.42
N TYR A 70 2.35 -3.03 -0.12
CA TYR A 70 2.60 -3.06 -1.56
C TYR A 70 2.74 -4.50 -2.10
N SER A 71 3.39 -5.36 -1.32
CA SER A 71 3.58 -6.78 -1.67
C SER A 71 2.26 -7.54 -1.71
N ASP A 72 1.40 -7.31 -0.71
CA ASP A 72 0.10 -7.94 -0.59
C ASP A 72 -0.86 -7.44 -1.69
N ILE A 73 -0.81 -6.15 -2.05
CA ILE A 73 -1.57 -5.58 -3.17
C ILE A 73 -1.17 -6.23 -4.50
N GLU A 74 0.13 -6.33 -4.78
CA GLU A 74 0.66 -6.96 -5.98
C GLU A 74 0.16 -8.42 -6.10
N MET A 75 0.31 -9.21 -5.04
CA MET A 75 -0.15 -10.59 -5.00
C MET A 75 -1.67 -10.70 -5.16
N TYR A 76 -2.43 -9.81 -4.52
CA TYR A 76 -3.88 -9.78 -4.58
C TYR A 76 -4.37 -9.51 -6.00
N ILE A 77 -3.86 -8.46 -6.66
CA ILE A 77 -4.25 -8.10 -8.03
C ILE A 77 -3.83 -9.19 -9.02
N ASN A 78 -2.61 -9.74 -8.91
CA ASN A 78 -2.17 -10.86 -9.75
C ASN A 78 -3.11 -12.07 -9.63
N THR A 79 -3.53 -12.39 -8.41
CA THR A 79 -4.49 -13.47 -8.15
C THR A 79 -5.84 -13.20 -8.82
N LEU A 80 -6.33 -11.96 -8.78
CA LEU A 80 -7.58 -11.59 -9.46
C LEU A 80 -7.47 -11.71 -10.98
N VAL A 81 -6.35 -11.26 -11.57
CA VAL A 81 -6.10 -11.36 -13.01
C VAL A 81 -6.07 -12.80 -13.48
N ILE A 82 -5.39 -13.69 -12.75
CA ILE A 82 -5.33 -15.12 -13.09
C ILE A 82 -6.75 -15.72 -13.06
N LYS A 83 -7.50 -15.47 -11.99
CA LYS A 83 -8.87 -15.99 -11.83
C LYS A 83 -9.81 -15.48 -12.92
N ASP A 84 -9.70 -14.21 -13.30
CA ASP A 84 -10.54 -13.59 -14.31
C ASP A 84 -10.23 -14.16 -15.72
N LYS A 85 -8.94 -14.32 -16.06
CA LYS A 85 -8.52 -14.96 -17.32
C LYS A 85 -9.00 -16.42 -17.42
N GLU A 86 -8.91 -17.18 -16.34
CA GLU A 86 -9.44 -18.55 -16.29
C GLU A 86 -10.95 -18.59 -16.52
N ARG A 87 -11.70 -17.65 -15.93
CA ARG A 87 -13.15 -17.53 -16.11
C ARG A 87 -13.49 -17.22 -17.56
N MET A 88 -12.80 -16.28 -18.20
CA MET A 88 -13.02 -15.94 -19.61
C MET A 88 -12.73 -17.13 -20.53
N LYS A 89 -11.63 -17.86 -20.25
CA LYS A 89 -11.27 -19.07 -20.99
C LYS A 89 -12.38 -20.13 -20.92
N ARG A 90 -12.97 -20.36 -19.75
CA ARG A 90 -14.09 -21.33 -19.58
C ARG A 90 -15.36 -20.91 -20.32
N ASN A 91 -15.57 -19.59 -20.47
CA ASN A 91 -16.74 -19.04 -21.15
C ASN A 91 -16.54 -18.88 -22.67
N ASN A 92 -15.42 -19.35 -23.23
CA ASN A 92 -15.03 -19.13 -24.64
C ASN A 92 -15.06 -17.66 -25.08
N THR A 93 -14.89 -16.73 -24.13
CA THR A 93 -14.75 -15.31 -24.43
C THR A 93 -13.27 -14.98 -24.64
N ASN A 94 -13.00 -13.89 -25.36
CA ASN A 94 -11.64 -13.43 -25.60
C ASN A 94 -10.85 -13.31 -24.28
N ILE A 95 -9.56 -13.69 -24.24
CA ILE A 95 -8.75 -13.84 -23.00
C ILE A 95 -8.41 -12.48 -22.33
N LYS A 96 -9.07 -11.40 -22.76
CA LYS A 96 -8.94 -10.08 -22.14
C LYS A 96 -9.58 -10.08 -20.76
N ILE A 97 -8.99 -9.33 -19.83
CA ILE A 97 -9.57 -9.17 -18.49
C ILE A 97 -10.92 -8.45 -18.58
N SER A 98 -11.79 -8.71 -17.61
CA SER A 98 -13.08 -8.03 -17.50
C SER A 98 -12.93 -6.53 -17.29
N ASN A 99 -13.86 -5.75 -17.84
CA ASN A 99 -13.88 -4.29 -17.66
C ASN A 99 -13.89 -3.91 -16.17
N ALA A 100 -14.64 -4.64 -15.34
CA ALA A 100 -14.67 -4.41 -13.90
C ALA A 100 -13.29 -4.58 -13.24
N LEU A 101 -12.52 -5.60 -13.65
CA LEU A 101 -11.16 -5.78 -13.15
C LEU A 101 -10.21 -4.72 -13.70
N SER A 102 -10.34 -4.34 -14.97
CA SER A 102 -9.55 -3.25 -15.56
C SER A 102 -9.75 -1.93 -14.80
N THR A 103 -11.00 -1.55 -14.51
CA THR A 103 -11.30 -0.36 -13.70
C THR A 103 -10.69 -0.44 -12.29
N LEU A 104 -10.73 -1.62 -11.66
CA LEU A 104 -10.10 -1.83 -10.36
C LEU A 104 -8.58 -1.64 -10.43
N ILE A 105 -7.92 -2.22 -11.45
CA ILE A 105 -6.47 -2.07 -11.64
C ILE A 105 -6.11 -0.61 -11.86
N ILE A 106 -6.86 0.14 -12.68
CA ILE A 106 -6.65 1.58 -12.89
C ILE A 106 -6.74 2.35 -11.56
N LEU A 107 -7.74 2.04 -10.74
CA LEU A 107 -7.89 2.66 -9.42
C LEU A 107 -6.68 2.37 -8.52
N PHE A 108 -6.24 1.11 -8.44
CA PHE A 108 -5.07 0.73 -7.65
C PHE A 108 -3.79 1.42 -8.16
N THR A 109 -3.55 1.43 -9.47
CA THR A 109 -2.40 2.13 -10.06
C THR A 109 -2.38 3.61 -9.67
N SER A 110 -3.53 4.29 -9.75
CA SER A 110 -3.65 5.68 -9.32
C SER A 110 -3.34 5.86 -7.83
N LYS A 111 -3.90 5.02 -6.96
CA LYS A 111 -3.69 5.09 -5.50
C LYS A 111 -2.25 4.78 -5.10
N ILE A 112 -1.62 3.80 -5.75
CA ILE A 112 -0.20 3.48 -5.56
C ILE A 112 0.65 4.68 -5.98
N SER A 113 0.39 5.27 -7.15
CA SER A 113 1.13 6.45 -7.60
C SER A 113 1.07 7.62 -6.61
N TYR A 114 -0.09 7.90 -6.01
CA TYR A 114 -0.20 8.95 -5.00
C TYR A 114 0.48 8.59 -3.69
N SER A 115 0.40 7.33 -3.27
CA SER A 115 1.08 6.86 -2.05
C SER A 115 2.60 7.02 -2.13
N ILE A 116 3.20 6.86 -3.34
CA ILE A 116 4.64 7.08 -3.56
C ILE A 116 5.06 8.50 -3.16
N ALA A 117 4.26 9.52 -3.48
CA ALA A 117 4.56 10.90 -3.08
C ALA A 117 4.59 11.04 -1.54
N GLY A 118 3.70 10.35 -0.84
CA GLY A 118 3.72 10.30 0.63
C GLY A 118 4.96 9.61 1.20
N ILE A 119 5.49 8.57 0.53
CA ILE A 119 6.76 7.94 0.89
C ILE A 119 7.92 8.91 0.77
N GLU A 120 7.94 9.74 -0.26
CA GLU A 120 8.97 10.78 -0.44
C GLU A 120 8.92 11.81 0.70
N GLN A 121 7.72 12.17 1.16
CA GLN A 121 7.57 13.04 2.34
C GLN A 121 8.13 12.39 3.61
N LEU A 122 7.93 11.08 3.77
CA LEU A 122 8.48 10.35 4.91
C LEU A 122 10.01 10.27 4.89
N GLN A 123 10.62 10.19 3.70
CA GLN A 123 12.08 10.25 3.54
C GLN A 123 12.63 11.61 4.00
N ILE A 124 11.93 12.71 3.71
CA ILE A 124 12.30 14.03 4.22
C ILE A 124 12.26 14.03 5.75
N THR A 125 11.22 13.45 6.37
CA THR A 125 11.13 13.35 7.84
C THR A 125 12.29 12.54 8.44
N TYR A 126 12.73 11.48 7.76
CA TYR A 126 13.78 10.57 8.24
C TYR A 126 15.14 10.83 7.59
N ALA A 127 15.40 12.04 7.07
CA ALA A 127 16.61 12.36 6.31
C ALA A 127 17.93 12.01 7.02
N ASN A 128 17.94 11.98 8.36
CA ASN A 128 19.11 11.66 9.18
C ASN A 128 19.26 10.15 9.50
N ASP A 129 18.31 9.30 9.08
CA ASP A 129 18.31 7.84 9.28
C ASP A 129 18.51 7.15 7.93
N VAL A 130 19.77 6.88 7.60
CA VAL A 130 20.18 6.34 6.28
C VAL A 130 19.51 5.00 6.00
N ASP A 131 19.52 4.07 6.96
CA ASP A 131 18.92 2.75 6.83
C ASP A 131 17.42 2.84 6.50
N THR A 132 16.69 3.72 7.21
CA THR A 132 15.26 3.94 6.96
C THR A 132 15.04 4.55 5.57
N CYS A 133 15.84 5.52 5.16
CA CYS A 133 15.75 6.12 3.84
C CYS A 133 16.01 5.12 2.71
N GLU A 134 16.96 4.20 2.89
CA GLU A 134 17.21 3.11 1.94
C GLU A 134 16.01 2.17 1.79
N GLU A 135 15.40 1.76 2.90
CA GLU A 135 14.19 0.93 2.87
C GLU A 135 13.03 1.67 2.19
N LEU A 136 12.84 2.97 2.47
CA LEU A 136 11.83 3.78 1.79
C LEU A 136 12.08 3.89 0.29
N ASN A 137 13.35 3.98 -0.14
CA ASN A 137 13.70 3.95 -1.57
C ASN A 137 13.34 2.61 -2.22
N LYS A 138 13.57 1.49 -1.53
CA LYS A 138 13.16 0.16 -2.01
C LYS A 138 11.64 0.07 -2.17
N ILE A 139 10.89 0.57 -1.18
CA ILE A 139 9.42 0.61 -1.21
C ILE A 139 8.93 1.48 -2.38
N LYS A 140 9.51 2.66 -2.57
CA LYS A 140 9.18 3.55 -3.69
C LYS A 140 9.39 2.85 -5.03
N ARG A 141 10.58 2.27 -5.24
CA ARG A 141 10.90 1.53 -6.46
C ARG A 141 9.92 0.39 -6.69
N LYS A 142 9.56 -0.35 -5.63
CA LYS A 142 8.54 -1.40 -5.71
C LYS A 142 7.18 -0.85 -6.16
N GLY A 143 6.72 0.25 -5.57
CA GLY A 143 5.48 0.91 -5.98
C GLY A 143 5.48 1.29 -7.46
N THR A 144 6.58 1.86 -7.97
CA THR A 144 6.72 2.19 -9.40
C THR A 144 6.63 0.95 -10.29
N LEU A 145 7.36 -0.13 -9.94
CA LEU A 145 7.33 -1.38 -10.71
C LEU A 145 5.93 -2.02 -10.71
N ILE A 146 5.19 -1.94 -9.61
CA ILE A 146 3.80 -2.42 -9.55
C ILE A 146 2.91 -1.61 -10.50
N CYS A 147 3.02 -0.27 -10.50
CA CYS A 147 2.26 0.57 -11.42
C CYS A 147 2.54 0.25 -12.90
N GLU A 148 3.81 0.03 -13.25
CA GLU A 148 4.22 -0.39 -14.59
C GLU A 148 3.61 -1.75 -14.95
N SER A 149 3.77 -2.74 -14.05
CA SER A 149 3.23 -4.08 -14.22
C SER A 149 1.72 -4.07 -14.46
N PHE A 150 0.98 -3.31 -13.64
CA PHE A 150 -0.47 -3.18 -13.75
C PHE A 150 -0.90 -2.50 -15.05
N SER A 151 -0.13 -1.55 -15.55
CA SER A 151 -0.41 -0.89 -16.83
C SER A 151 -0.30 -1.85 -18.01
N TYR A 152 0.55 -2.89 -17.94
CA TYR A 152 0.63 -3.94 -18.96
C TYR A 152 -0.49 -4.99 -18.86
N MET A 153 -1.24 -5.03 -17.75
CA MET A 153 -2.30 -6.02 -17.54
C MET A 153 -3.65 -5.59 -18.13
N ILE A 154 -3.82 -4.29 -18.41
CA ILE A 154 -5.02 -3.67 -18.97
C ILE A 154 -4.91 -3.65 -20.51
#